data_AF-A0A951C9B2-F1
#
_entry.id   AF-A0A951C9B2-F1
#
_cell.length_a   1.000
_cell.length_b   1.000
_cell.length_c   1.000
_cell.angle_alpha   90.00
_cell.angle_beta   90.00
_cell.angle_gamma   90.00
#
_symmetry.space_group_name_H-M   'P 1'
#
loop_
_entity.id
_entity.type
_entity.pdbx_description
1 polymer ?
#
loop_
_entity_poly.entity_id
_entity_poly.type
_entity_poly.pdbx_seq_one_letter_code
_entity_poly.pdbx_strand_id
1 'polypeptide(L)'
;MNLRELLAKASPLRSGDELAGLAAACAEERVRAQMKLADVPLATFLREPVIPYEEDEITRLICDSHDSAAFAPISHLTVGEFRDWLLSCEATGERLQALAPGLTPEMAAAVSKLMRLQDLVTVAAKCRVVTRFRSTIGLPGRLSTRLQPNHPTDDPKGIAASILDGLGLASGDAVIGVNPVADNPARVELLLRMLDRIRERYEIPTQICVLAHVSTQLRALERGAPVDLVFQSVAGTEAANAAFGVNLALLDEACHAARELNRGENVMYFETGQGSALSANAHHSVDQQTCEARAYAVARRYRPLLVNTVVGFIGPEYLFDGKQILRAGLKDHFCGKLLGLPMGCDICYTTNA
;
A
#
# COMPACT_ATOMS: atom_id res chain seq x y z
N MET A 1 -9.84 20.28 -19.19
CA MET A 1 -9.50 19.49 -17.99
C MET A 1 -8.66 18.34 -18.47
N ASN A 2 -7.36 18.36 -18.16
CA ASN A 2 -6.49 17.23 -18.45
C ASN A 2 -6.80 16.06 -17.50
N LEU A 3 -6.22 14.88 -17.74
CA LEU A 3 -6.54 13.68 -16.96
C LEU A 3 -6.21 13.82 -15.46
N ARG A 4 -5.09 14.48 -15.12
CA ARG A 4 -4.72 14.77 -13.72
C ARG A 4 -5.78 15.60 -13.00
N GLU A 5 -6.19 16.70 -13.61
CA GLU A 5 -7.19 17.61 -13.05
C GLU A 5 -8.56 16.90 -12.92
N LEU A 6 -8.91 16.06 -13.90
CA LEU A 6 -10.14 15.27 -13.87
C LEU A 6 -10.16 14.26 -12.72
N LEU A 7 -9.07 13.51 -12.55
CA LEU A 7 -8.92 12.57 -11.43
C LEU A 7 -8.98 13.29 -10.09
N ALA A 8 -8.31 14.43 -9.96
CA ALA A 8 -8.31 15.21 -8.73
C ALA A 8 -9.70 15.73 -8.38
N LYS A 9 -10.36 16.41 -9.31
CA LYS A 9 -11.69 17.00 -9.07
C LYS A 9 -12.80 15.97 -8.89
N ALA A 10 -12.63 14.74 -9.39
CA ALA A 10 -13.56 13.64 -9.16
C ALA A 10 -13.42 13.02 -7.76
N SER A 11 -12.35 13.30 -7.02
CA SER A 11 -12.20 12.82 -5.64
C SER A 11 -13.24 13.48 -4.70
N PRO A 12 -13.78 12.72 -3.72
CA PRO A 12 -14.42 13.33 -2.55
C PRO A 12 -13.48 14.32 -1.85
N LEU A 13 -14.06 15.30 -1.16
CA LEU A 13 -13.30 16.33 -0.46
C LEU A 13 -12.31 15.72 0.54
N ARG A 14 -11.07 16.21 0.49
CA ARG A 14 -9.96 15.85 1.40
C ARG A 14 -9.09 17.06 1.62
N SER A 15 -8.67 17.27 2.87
CA SER A 15 -7.85 18.45 3.23
C SER A 15 -6.53 18.49 2.46
N GLY A 16 -5.86 17.35 2.22
CA GLY A 16 -4.61 17.37 1.46
C GLY A 16 -4.78 17.72 -0.02
N ASP A 17 -5.90 17.33 -0.65
CA ASP A 17 -6.18 17.73 -2.04
C ASP A 17 -6.57 19.22 -2.12
N GLU A 18 -7.22 19.77 -1.07
CA GLU A 18 -7.47 21.22 -0.93
C GLU A 18 -6.18 22.00 -0.72
N LEU A 19 -5.30 21.53 0.17
CA LEU A 19 -3.99 22.11 0.44
C LEU A 19 -3.12 22.17 -0.82
N ALA A 20 -3.18 21.12 -1.65
CA ALA A 20 -2.49 21.06 -2.93
C ALA A 20 -3.14 21.93 -4.03
N GLY A 21 -4.31 22.54 -3.78
CA GLY A 21 -5.06 23.32 -4.77
C GLY A 21 -5.67 22.46 -5.89
N LEU A 22 -5.91 21.17 -5.63
CA LEU A 22 -6.37 20.18 -6.61
C LEU A 22 -7.84 19.79 -6.43
N ALA A 23 -8.42 20.03 -5.26
CA ALA A 23 -9.81 19.71 -4.97
C ALA A 23 -10.79 20.49 -5.87
N ALA A 24 -11.96 19.90 -6.12
CA ALA A 24 -13.07 20.61 -6.76
C ALA A 24 -13.55 21.76 -5.86
N ALA A 25 -13.84 22.92 -6.45
CA ALA A 25 -14.26 24.12 -5.75
C ALA A 25 -15.64 23.97 -5.09
N CYS A 26 -16.49 23.07 -5.61
CA CYS A 26 -17.78 22.77 -5.04
C CYS A 26 -18.25 21.35 -5.37
N ALA A 27 -19.32 20.90 -4.71
CA ALA A 27 -19.92 19.59 -4.95
C ALA A 27 -20.43 19.42 -6.39
N GLU A 28 -20.93 20.48 -7.03
CA GLU A 28 -21.39 20.45 -8.42
C GLU A 28 -20.23 20.20 -9.39
N GLU A 29 -19.11 20.89 -9.22
CA GLU A 29 -17.91 20.66 -10.03
C GLU A 29 -17.41 19.21 -9.87
N ARG A 30 -17.39 18.69 -8.63
CA ARG A 30 -17.03 17.30 -8.37
C ARG A 30 -17.93 16.32 -9.09
N VAL A 31 -19.24 16.50 -9.04
CA VAL A 31 -20.20 15.62 -9.73
C VAL A 31 -20.00 15.70 -11.25
N ARG A 32 -19.82 16.90 -11.80
CA ARG A 32 -19.50 17.06 -13.24
C ARG A 32 -18.19 16.36 -13.61
N ALA A 33 -17.17 16.42 -12.76
CA ALA A 33 -15.90 15.71 -12.95
C ALA A 33 -16.10 14.18 -12.88
N GLN A 34 -16.92 13.68 -11.96
CA GLN A 34 -17.25 12.24 -11.89
C GLN A 34 -18.01 11.76 -13.13
N MET A 35 -18.96 12.55 -13.64
CA MET A 35 -19.67 12.22 -14.89
C MET A 35 -18.70 12.14 -16.06
N LYS A 36 -17.82 13.14 -16.22
CA LYS A 36 -16.79 13.12 -17.27
C LYS A 36 -15.80 11.97 -17.10
N LEU A 37 -15.40 11.66 -15.87
CA LEU A 37 -14.50 10.55 -15.57
C LEU A 37 -15.14 9.21 -15.92
N ALA A 38 -16.45 9.05 -15.69
CA ALA A 38 -17.18 7.85 -16.05
C ALA A 38 -17.11 7.55 -17.55
N ASP A 39 -17.10 8.57 -18.41
CA ASP A 39 -17.03 8.43 -19.87
C ASP A 39 -15.60 8.23 -20.41
N VAL A 40 -14.56 8.27 -19.56
CA VAL A 40 -13.17 8.08 -20.01
C VAL A 40 -12.93 6.60 -20.36
N PRO A 41 -12.47 6.26 -21.59
CA PRO A 41 -12.04 4.91 -21.91
C PRO A 41 -10.86 4.45 -21.06
N LEU A 42 -10.86 3.21 -20.57
CA LEU A 42 -9.74 2.68 -19.77
C LEU A 42 -8.41 2.75 -20.53
N ALA A 43 -8.42 2.50 -21.84
CA ALA A 43 -7.22 2.58 -22.68
C ALA A 43 -6.55 3.96 -22.69
N THR A 44 -7.24 5.03 -22.28
CA THR A 44 -6.65 6.37 -22.15
C THR A 44 -5.53 6.40 -21.11
N PHE A 45 -5.66 5.67 -20.00
CA PHE A 45 -4.62 5.60 -18.95
C PHE A 45 -3.31 4.95 -19.43
N LEU A 46 -3.33 4.22 -20.55
CA LEU A 46 -2.13 3.63 -21.17
C LEU A 46 -1.43 4.61 -22.13
N ARG A 47 -2.17 5.59 -22.67
CA ARG A 47 -1.66 6.57 -23.63
C ARG A 47 -1.24 7.88 -22.98
N GLU A 48 -1.91 8.23 -21.89
CA GLU A 48 -1.75 9.52 -21.19
C GLU A 48 -1.36 9.25 -19.72
N PRO A 49 -0.08 8.95 -19.44
CA PRO A 49 0.36 8.76 -18.07
C PRO A 49 0.23 10.09 -17.29
N VAL A 50 -0.19 10.01 -16.02
CA VAL A 50 -0.38 11.20 -15.18
C VAL A 50 0.94 11.90 -14.83
N ILE A 51 2.05 11.17 -14.88
CA ILE A 51 3.42 11.69 -14.77
C ILE A 51 4.20 11.13 -15.96
N PRO A 52 4.95 11.93 -16.74
CA PRO A 52 5.65 11.45 -17.94
C PRO A 52 6.57 10.25 -17.68
N TYR A 53 6.65 9.33 -18.65
CA TYR A 53 7.44 8.10 -18.55
C TYR A 53 8.93 8.38 -18.35
N GLU A 54 9.44 9.41 -19.02
CA GLU A 54 10.85 9.80 -18.98
C GLU A 54 11.23 10.45 -17.65
N GLU A 55 10.26 10.97 -16.90
CA GLU A 55 10.49 11.74 -15.67
C GLU A 55 10.36 10.90 -14.38
N ASP A 56 9.75 9.71 -14.45
CA ASP A 56 9.37 8.98 -13.23
C ASP A 56 9.51 7.45 -13.34
N GLU A 57 10.37 6.88 -12.50
CA GLU A 57 10.66 5.44 -12.39
C GLU A 57 9.42 4.60 -12.10
N ILE A 58 8.45 5.17 -11.37
CA ILE A 58 7.22 4.46 -11.03
C ILE A 58 6.27 4.42 -12.23
N THR A 59 6.21 5.47 -13.04
CA THR A 59 5.52 5.44 -14.33
C THR A 59 6.15 4.40 -15.25
N ARG A 60 7.48 4.35 -15.35
CA ARG A 60 8.18 3.31 -16.14
C ARG A 60 7.79 1.92 -15.68
N LEU A 61 7.85 1.66 -14.38
CA LEU A 61 7.39 0.40 -13.79
C LEU A 61 5.95 0.06 -14.16
N ILE A 62 5.02 1.02 -14.07
CA ILE A 62 3.60 0.80 -14.38
C ILE A 62 3.41 0.45 -15.86
N CYS A 63 4.04 1.22 -16.76
CA CYS A 63 3.94 1.01 -18.20
C CYS A 63 4.57 -0.32 -18.62
N ASP A 64 5.78 -0.61 -18.15
CA ASP A 64 6.56 -1.78 -18.57
C ASP A 64 6.03 -3.10 -18.00
N SER A 65 5.32 -3.04 -16.86
CA SER A 65 4.73 -4.23 -16.22
C SER A 65 3.27 -4.49 -16.62
N HIS A 66 2.68 -3.64 -17.47
CA HIS A 66 1.28 -3.79 -17.88
C HIS A 66 1.10 -4.98 -18.83
N ASP A 67 0.20 -5.90 -18.48
CA ASP A 67 -0.15 -7.04 -19.30
C ASP A 67 -1.35 -6.74 -20.22
N SER A 68 -1.07 -6.53 -21.51
CA SER A 68 -2.09 -6.27 -22.52
C SER A 68 -3.08 -7.42 -22.74
N ALA A 69 -2.67 -8.68 -22.53
CA ALA A 69 -3.54 -9.83 -22.67
C ALA A 69 -4.50 -9.94 -21.48
N ALA A 70 -4.02 -9.68 -20.26
CA ALA A 70 -4.85 -9.59 -19.07
C ALA A 70 -5.86 -8.43 -19.16
N PHE A 71 -5.47 -7.30 -19.77
CA PHE A 71 -6.33 -6.13 -19.96
C PHE A 71 -7.38 -6.29 -21.07
N ALA A 72 -7.09 -7.10 -22.09
CA ALA A 72 -7.93 -7.24 -23.29
C ALA A 72 -9.44 -7.42 -23.01
N PRO A 73 -9.88 -8.26 -22.04
CA PRO A 73 -11.30 -8.48 -21.75
C PRO A 73 -12.08 -7.23 -21.37
N ILE A 74 -11.43 -6.20 -20.81
CA ILE A 74 -12.08 -4.96 -20.38
C ILE A 74 -11.61 -3.73 -21.17
N SER A 75 -10.75 -3.91 -22.17
CA SER A 75 -10.08 -2.80 -22.87
C SER A 75 -11.04 -1.85 -23.60
N HIS A 76 -12.23 -2.32 -23.92
CA HIS A 76 -13.30 -1.57 -24.58
C HIS A 76 -14.15 -0.73 -23.61
N LEU A 77 -14.03 -0.95 -22.29
CA LEU A 77 -14.85 -0.28 -21.30
C LEU A 77 -14.35 1.14 -21.00
N THR A 78 -15.30 2.00 -20.64
CA THR A 78 -15.06 3.24 -19.92
C THR A 78 -14.89 3.00 -18.41
N VAL A 79 -14.45 4.00 -17.65
CA VAL A 79 -14.33 3.89 -16.18
C VAL A 79 -15.71 3.61 -15.53
N GLY A 80 -16.78 4.21 -16.06
CA GLY A 80 -18.14 3.98 -15.59
C GLY A 80 -18.60 2.55 -15.85
N GLU A 81 -18.40 2.05 -17.07
CA GLU A 81 -18.74 0.67 -17.42
C GLU A 81 -17.86 -0.35 -16.64
N PHE A 82 -16.59 -0.01 -16.38
CA PHE A 82 -15.72 -0.82 -15.55
C PHE A 82 -16.22 -0.91 -14.10
N ARG A 83 -16.70 0.20 -13.51
CA ARG A 83 -17.36 0.18 -12.20
C ARG A 83 -18.54 -0.79 -12.20
N ASP A 84 -19.41 -0.71 -13.21
CA ASP A 84 -20.60 -1.54 -13.28
C ASP A 84 -20.23 -3.02 -13.50
N TRP A 85 -19.22 -3.30 -14.32
CA TRP A 85 -18.67 -4.65 -14.50
C TRP A 85 -18.11 -5.22 -13.19
N LEU A 86 -17.32 -4.46 -12.43
CA LEU A 86 -16.77 -4.87 -11.13
C LEU A 86 -17.88 -5.22 -10.11
N LEU A 87 -19.02 -4.52 -10.18
CA LEU A 87 -20.15 -4.76 -9.30
C LEU A 87 -21.01 -5.97 -9.72
N SER A 88 -20.97 -6.34 -11.00
CA SER A 88 -21.72 -7.47 -11.54
C SER A 88 -21.30 -8.84 -10.99
N CYS A 89 -22.11 -9.87 -11.27
CA CYS A 89 -21.78 -11.27 -10.99
C CYS A 89 -20.66 -11.82 -11.89
N GLU A 90 -20.35 -11.13 -13.00
CA GLU A 90 -19.31 -11.55 -13.93
C GLU A 90 -17.90 -11.35 -13.38
N ALA A 91 -17.68 -10.35 -12.53
CA ALA A 91 -16.40 -10.06 -11.90
C ALA A 91 -16.11 -11.04 -10.75
N THR A 92 -15.95 -12.33 -11.06
CA THR A 92 -15.58 -13.36 -10.08
C THR A 92 -14.15 -13.15 -9.56
N GLY A 93 -13.81 -13.69 -8.39
CA GLY A 93 -12.47 -13.58 -7.83
C GLY A 93 -11.37 -14.09 -8.78
N GLU A 94 -11.63 -15.18 -9.50
CA GLU A 94 -10.72 -15.75 -10.51
C GLU A 94 -10.51 -14.78 -11.69
N ARG A 95 -11.59 -14.17 -12.21
CA ARG A 95 -11.48 -13.19 -13.30
C ARG A 95 -10.77 -11.93 -12.85
N LEU A 96 -11.01 -11.47 -11.62
CA LEU A 96 -10.31 -10.31 -11.05
C LEU A 96 -8.81 -10.59 -10.84
N GLN A 97 -8.45 -11.81 -10.40
CA GLN A 97 -7.07 -12.22 -10.26
C GLN A 97 -6.35 -12.28 -11.62
N ALA A 98 -6.99 -12.84 -12.65
CA ALA A 98 -6.45 -12.87 -14.01
C ALA A 98 -6.34 -11.47 -14.63
N LEU A 99 -7.22 -10.55 -14.24
CA LEU A 99 -7.25 -9.18 -14.74
C LEU A 99 -6.18 -8.27 -14.09
N ALA A 100 -5.81 -8.50 -12.82
CA ALA A 100 -4.97 -7.61 -12.03
C ALA A 100 -3.65 -7.16 -12.72
N PRO A 101 -2.92 -8.00 -13.47
CA PRO A 101 -1.71 -7.58 -14.21
C PRO A 101 -1.98 -6.56 -15.33
N GLY A 102 -3.20 -6.56 -15.89
CA GLY A 102 -3.65 -5.62 -16.92
C GLY A 102 -4.25 -4.33 -16.38
N LEU A 103 -4.31 -4.14 -15.06
CA LEU A 103 -4.78 -2.90 -14.45
C LEU A 103 -3.61 -1.99 -14.09
N THR A 104 -3.70 -0.72 -14.50
CA THR A 104 -2.83 0.33 -13.99
C THR A 104 -3.38 0.91 -12.68
N PRO A 105 -2.51 1.46 -11.83
CA PRO A 105 -2.94 2.20 -10.64
C PRO A 105 -3.95 3.31 -10.91
N GLU A 106 -3.78 4.03 -12.01
CA GLU A 106 -4.65 5.14 -12.39
C GLU A 106 -6.06 4.65 -12.74
N MET A 107 -6.21 3.47 -13.36
CA MET A 107 -7.52 2.85 -13.59
C MET A 107 -8.20 2.49 -12.25
N ALA A 108 -7.46 1.89 -11.31
CA ALA A 108 -7.97 1.56 -9.98
C ALA A 108 -8.38 2.82 -9.20
N ALA A 109 -7.54 3.86 -9.23
CA ALA A 109 -7.83 5.15 -8.62
C ALA A 109 -9.07 5.81 -9.27
N ALA A 110 -9.17 5.82 -10.60
CA ALA A 110 -10.28 6.39 -11.34
C ALA A 110 -11.62 5.76 -10.93
N VAL A 111 -11.70 4.43 -10.97
CA VAL A 111 -12.95 3.71 -10.66
C VAL A 111 -13.34 3.88 -9.19
N SER A 112 -12.36 3.93 -8.27
CA SER A 112 -12.61 4.18 -6.83
C SER A 112 -13.31 5.53 -6.57
N LYS A 113 -13.08 6.53 -7.44
CA LYS A 113 -13.68 7.87 -7.32
C LYS A 113 -15.15 7.89 -7.67
N LEU A 114 -15.64 6.90 -8.43
CA LEU A 114 -17.05 6.74 -8.83
C LEU A 114 -17.85 5.82 -7.88
N MET A 115 -17.20 5.17 -6.93
CA MET A 115 -17.80 4.15 -6.07
C MET A 115 -18.31 4.70 -4.75
N ARG A 116 -19.46 4.22 -4.28
CA ARG A 116 -19.93 4.43 -2.89
C ARG A 116 -19.12 3.58 -1.91
N LEU A 117 -19.28 3.79 -0.60
CA LEU A 117 -18.56 2.99 0.41
C LEU A 117 -18.88 1.49 0.27
N GLN A 118 -20.16 1.15 0.11
CA GLN A 118 -20.61 -0.23 -0.11
C GLN A 118 -20.03 -0.86 -1.39
N ASP A 119 -19.84 -0.07 -2.45
CA ASP A 119 -19.27 -0.54 -3.71
C ASP A 119 -17.81 -0.95 -3.51
N LEU A 120 -17.02 -0.09 -2.83
CA LEU A 120 -15.62 -0.36 -2.50
C LEU A 120 -15.49 -1.66 -1.68
N VAL A 121 -16.31 -1.82 -0.65
CA VAL A 121 -16.32 -3.02 0.20
C VAL A 121 -16.72 -4.26 -0.60
N THR A 122 -17.77 -4.16 -1.41
CA THR A 122 -18.32 -5.28 -2.18
C THR A 122 -17.31 -5.82 -3.18
N VAL A 123 -16.64 -4.94 -3.92
CA VAL A 123 -15.64 -5.35 -4.91
C VAL A 123 -14.37 -5.85 -4.22
N ALA A 124 -13.88 -5.16 -3.19
CA ALA A 124 -12.69 -5.59 -2.46
C ALA A 124 -12.87 -7.00 -1.83
N ALA A 125 -14.09 -7.35 -1.40
CA ALA A 125 -14.41 -8.68 -0.88
C ALA A 125 -14.34 -9.80 -1.94
N LYS A 126 -14.51 -9.47 -3.23
CA LYS A 126 -14.33 -10.42 -4.34
C LYS A 126 -12.85 -10.68 -4.65
N CYS A 127 -11.99 -9.69 -4.43
CA CYS A 127 -10.55 -9.77 -4.65
C CYS A 127 -9.84 -10.52 -3.50
N ARG A 128 -9.52 -11.80 -3.70
CA ARG A 128 -8.80 -12.61 -2.71
C ARG A 128 -7.33 -12.71 -3.07
N VAL A 129 -6.47 -12.28 -2.14
CA VAL A 129 -5.01 -12.35 -2.28
C VAL A 129 -4.47 -13.10 -1.08
N VAL A 130 -3.84 -14.24 -1.33
CA VAL A 130 -3.27 -15.12 -0.30
C VAL A 130 -1.76 -15.12 -0.45
N THR A 131 -1.06 -14.84 0.65
CA THR A 131 0.40 -14.79 0.73
C THR A 131 0.89 -15.67 1.87
N ARG A 132 2.15 -16.12 1.79
CA ARG A 132 2.70 -17.07 2.74
C ARG A 132 4.17 -16.81 3.04
N PHE A 133 4.48 -16.82 4.33
CA PHE A 133 5.84 -16.95 4.84
C PHE A 133 5.84 -18.12 5.85
N ARG A 134 5.83 -17.85 7.17
CA ARG A 134 5.64 -18.87 8.22
C ARG A 134 4.15 -19.11 8.47
N SER A 135 3.35 -18.05 8.46
CA SER A 135 1.89 -18.12 8.43
C SER A 135 1.34 -17.90 7.01
N THR A 136 0.06 -18.22 6.81
CA THR A 136 -0.68 -17.96 5.56
C THR A 136 -1.74 -16.89 5.83
N ILE A 137 -1.68 -15.79 5.09
CA ILE A 137 -2.50 -14.60 5.30
C ILE A 137 -3.46 -14.41 4.11
N GLY A 138 -4.66 -13.89 4.38
CA GLY A 138 -5.65 -13.54 3.34
C GLY A 138 -6.67 -14.64 2.99
N LEU A 139 -6.67 -15.75 3.72
CA LEU A 139 -7.70 -16.80 3.58
C LEU A 139 -9.09 -16.30 4.05
N PRO A 140 -10.18 -16.76 3.43
CA PRO A 140 -11.53 -16.34 3.80
C PRO A 140 -11.87 -16.74 5.24
N GLY A 141 -12.61 -15.87 5.94
CA GLY A 141 -13.00 -16.10 7.33
C GLY A 141 -11.87 -15.91 8.35
N ARG A 142 -10.72 -15.35 7.94
CA ARG A 142 -9.58 -15.03 8.82
C ARG A 142 -9.27 -13.54 8.78
N LEU A 143 -8.89 -13.01 9.94
CA LEU A 143 -8.33 -11.68 10.10
C LEU A 143 -7.01 -11.83 10.83
N SER A 144 -5.94 -11.33 10.22
CA SER A 144 -4.61 -11.35 10.82
C SER A 144 -4.25 -9.96 11.34
N THR A 145 -3.48 -9.90 12.42
CA THR A 145 -3.05 -8.65 13.05
C THR A 145 -1.54 -8.58 13.15
N ARG A 146 -1.01 -7.36 12.96
CA ARG A 146 0.36 -7.03 13.34
C ARG A 146 0.39 -6.79 14.85
N LEU A 147 1.35 -7.40 15.53
CA LEU A 147 1.72 -7.03 16.88
C LEU A 147 2.91 -6.07 16.80
N GLN A 148 2.70 -4.80 17.15
CA GLN A 148 3.72 -3.75 17.09
C GLN A 148 4.13 -3.24 18.48
N PRO A 149 5.05 -3.94 19.18
CA PRO A 149 5.46 -3.63 20.55
C PRO A 149 6.54 -2.52 20.58
N ASN A 150 6.19 -1.31 20.12
CA ASN A 150 7.12 -0.17 20.16
C ASN A 150 7.36 0.30 21.59
N HIS A 151 8.58 0.72 21.90
CA HIS A 151 8.93 1.35 23.18
C HIS A 151 9.61 2.71 22.94
N PRO A 152 9.30 3.78 23.69
CA PRO A 152 9.86 5.13 23.45
C PRO A 152 11.39 5.25 23.44
N THR A 153 12.09 4.21 23.92
CA THR A 153 13.55 4.14 24.01
C THR A 153 14.12 2.82 23.50
N ASP A 154 13.31 2.01 22.81
CA ASP A 154 13.65 0.63 22.42
C ASP A 154 14.14 -0.25 23.60
N ASP A 155 13.53 -0.11 24.78
CA ASP A 155 13.91 -0.93 25.95
C ASP A 155 13.49 -2.39 25.74
N PRO A 156 14.43 -3.36 25.76
CA PRO A 156 14.12 -4.75 25.49
C PRO A 156 13.07 -5.37 26.44
N LYS A 157 13.02 -4.94 27.71
CA LYS A 157 12.05 -5.48 28.67
C LYS A 157 10.65 -4.94 28.38
N GLY A 158 10.55 -3.64 28.08
CA GLY A 158 9.29 -3.02 27.67
C GLY A 158 8.72 -3.65 26.40
N ILE A 159 9.57 -3.85 25.39
CA ILE A 159 9.19 -4.54 24.15
C ILE A 159 8.73 -5.98 24.45
N ALA A 160 9.50 -6.75 25.22
CA ALA A 160 9.14 -8.12 25.56
C ALA A 160 7.82 -8.22 26.35
N ALA A 161 7.57 -7.29 27.28
CA ALA A 161 6.30 -7.22 28.01
C ALA A 161 5.12 -6.98 27.07
N SER A 162 5.24 -6.05 26.12
CA SER A 162 4.21 -5.79 25.11
C SER A 162 4.00 -6.97 24.15
N ILE A 163 5.06 -7.72 23.83
CA ILE A 163 4.92 -8.96 23.04
C ILE A 163 4.06 -9.98 23.79
N LEU A 164 4.34 -10.22 25.08
CA LEU A 164 3.59 -11.19 25.88
C LEU A 164 2.12 -10.79 26.02
N ASP A 165 1.85 -9.51 26.26
CA ASP A 165 0.49 -8.97 26.35
C ASP A 165 -0.27 -9.15 25.02
N GLY A 166 0.35 -8.76 23.91
CA GLY A 166 -0.25 -8.89 22.57
C GLY A 166 -0.51 -10.34 22.15
N LEU A 167 0.41 -11.26 22.45
CA LEU A 167 0.21 -12.70 22.21
C LEU A 167 -0.91 -13.27 23.07
N GLY A 168 -1.09 -12.77 24.30
CA GLY A 168 -2.23 -13.12 25.17
C GLY A 168 -3.59 -12.74 24.57
N LEU A 169 -3.62 -11.75 23.68
CA LEU A 169 -4.78 -11.32 22.90
C LEU A 169 -4.85 -11.97 21.51
N ALA A 170 -4.03 -13.00 21.25
CA ALA A 170 -3.90 -13.66 19.95
C ALA A 170 -3.48 -12.72 18.80
N SER A 171 -2.73 -11.66 19.10
CA SER A 171 -2.20 -10.73 18.10
C SER A 171 -0.82 -11.15 17.61
N GLY A 172 -0.51 -10.85 16.34
CA GLY A 172 0.83 -11.03 15.78
C GLY A 172 0.98 -12.18 14.79
N ASP A 173 -0.13 -12.77 14.33
CA ASP A 173 -0.12 -13.81 13.28
C ASP A 173 0.24 -13.25 11.90
N ALA A 174 0.05 -11.94 11.66
CA ALA A 174 0.53 -11.26 10.46
C ALA A 174 2.04 -11.00 10.52
N VAL A 175 2.52 -10.43 11.62
CA VAL A 175 3.94 -10.16 11.91
C VAL A 175 4.07 -9.65 13.35
N ILE A 176 5.16 -10.01 14.03
CA ILE A 176 5.62 -9.30 15.22
C ILE A 176 6.70 -8.30 14.78
N GLY A 177 6.34 -7.01 14.74
CA GLY A 177 7.14 -5.96 14.11
C GLY A 177 7.48 -4.82 15.06
N VAL A 178 8.74 -4.41 15.18
CA VAL A 178 9.12 -3.23 15.97
C VAL A 178 9.51 -2.09 15.05
N ASN A 179 8.93 -0.90 15.22
CA ASN A 179 9.45 0.33 14.64
C ASN A 179 10.49 0.91 15.61
N PRO A 180 11.79 0.82 15.29
CA PRO A 180 12.84 1.23 16.21
C PRO A 180 12.95 2.76 16.29
N VAL A 181 13.23 3.27 17.49
CA VAL A 181 13.58 4.69 17.68
C VAL A 181 14.89 5.04 17.00
N ALA A 182 15.87 4.13 17.04
CA ALA A 182 17.18 4.34 16.45
C ALA A 182 17.40 3.47 15.22
N ASP A 183 17.50 4.10 14.05
CA ASP A 183 17.79 3.44 12.78
C ASP A 183 19.31 3.21 12.60
N ASN A 184 19.84 2.14 13.22
CA ASN A 184 21.21 1.70 12.98
C ASN A 184 21.33 0.16 13.00
N PRO A 185 22.32 -0.42 12.28
CA PRO A 185 22.38 -1.87 12.08
C PRO A 185 22.54 -2.67 13.37
N ALA A 186 23.27 -2.17 14.36
CA ALA A 186 23.48 -2.87 15.62
C ALA A 186 22.19 -2.97 16.46
N ARG A 187 21.39 -1.89 16.47
CA ARG A 187 20.07 -1.89 17.13
C ARG A 187 19.09 -2.80 16.43
N VAL A 188 19.03 -2.73 15.10
CA VAL A 188 18.15 -3.58 14.29
C VAL A 188 18.49 -5.06 14.50
N GLU A 189 19.78 -5.41 14.46
CA GLU A 189 20.24 -6.77 14.74
C GLU A 189 19.84 -7.24 16.16
N LEU A 190 20.06 -6.40 17.19
CA LEU A 190 19.70 -6.73 18.56
C LEU A 190 18.20 -7.03 18.70
N LEU A 191 17.35 -6.19 18.11
CA LEU A 191 15.90 -6.36 18.13
C LEU A 191 15.47 -7.62 17.36
N LEU A 192 15.99 -7.84 16.15
CA LEU A 192 15.71 -9.05 15.37
C LEU A 192 16.08 -10.32 16.15
N ARG A 193 17.28 -10.38 16.76
CA ARG A 193 17.70 -11.54 17.57
C ARG A 193 16.85 -11.71 18.83
N MET A 194 16.31 -10.63 19.41
CA MET A 194 15.38 -10.73 20.53
C MET A 194 14.03 -11.32 20.09
N LEU A 195 13.45 -10.79 19.01
CA LEU A 195 12.18 -11.27 18.46
C LEU A 195 12.28 -12.74 18.04
N ASP A 196 13.36 -13.10 17.36
CA ASP A 196 13.58 -14.47 16.89
C ASP A 196 13.72 -15.46 18.05
N ARG A 197 14.46 -15.09 19.11
CA ARG A 197 14.55 -15.92 20.32
C ARG A 197 13.20 -16.16 20.99
N ILE A 198 12.32 -15.16 21.02
CA ILE A 198 10.97 -15.32 21.56
C ILE A 198 10.16 -16.26 20.66
N ARG A 199 10.17 -16.01 19.35
CA ARG A 199 9.48 -16.85 18.35
C ARG A 199 9.91 -18.32 18.46
N GLU A 200 11.21 -18.59 18.51
CA GLU A 200 11.75 -19.95 18.58
C GLU A 200 11.46 -20.62 19.92
N ARG A 201 11.68 -19.91 21.03
CA ARG A 201 11.49 -20.47 22.37
C ARG A 201 10.06 -20.94 22.62
N TYR A 202 9.08 -20.24 22.05
CA TYR A 202 7.65 -20.55 22.22
C TYR A 202 7.04 -21.17 20.95
N GLU A 203 7.86 -21.55 19.97
CA GLU A 203 7.43 -22.16 18.69
C GLU A 203 6.29 -21.41 18.00
N ILE A 204 6.34 -20.07 18.06
CA ILE A 204 5.27 -19.20 17.56
C ILE A 204 5.28 -19.24 16.03
N PRO A 205 4.17 -19.62 15.36
CA PRO A 205 4.09 -19.75 13.92
C PRO A 205 3.87 -18.39 13.23
N THR A 206 4.78 -17.44 13.46
CA THR A 206 4.74 -16.10 12.88
C THR A 206 6.13 -15.65 12.42
N GLN A 207 6.16 -14.58 11.64
CA GLN A 207 7.35 -13.91 11.15
C GLN A 207 7.66 -12.65 11.96
N ILE A 208 8.93 -12.27 11.97
CA ILE A 208 9.41 -11.09 12.68
C ILE A 208 9.86 -10.00 11.71
N CYS A 209 9.80 -8.75 12.16
CA CYS A 209 10.28 -7.62 11.38
C CYS A 209 10.78 -6.50 12.30
N VAL A 210 11.77 -5.73 11.83
CA VAL A 210 12.14 -4.45 12.42
C VAL A 210 12.01 -3.40 11.33
N LEU A 211 11.07 -2.47 11.50
CA LEU A 211 10.63 -1.51 10.50
C LEU A 211 11.60 -0.32 10.37
N ALA A 212 12.88 -0.61 10.17
CA ALA A 212 13.93 0.38 9.91
C ALA A 212 14.02 0.69 8.40
N HIS A 213 14.87 1.65 8.00
CA HIS A 213 15.17 1.83 6.57
C HIS A 213 15.77 0.55 5.95
N VAL A 214 15.40 0.24 4.71
CA VAL A 214 15.78 -0.99 4.01
C VAL A 214 17.29 -1.20 3.95
N SER A 215 18.08 -0.13 3.78
CA SER A 215 19.55 -0.21 3.78
C SER A 215 20.14 -0.60 5.14
N THR A 216 19.50 -0.21 6.24
CA THR A 216 19.91 -0.64 7.58
C THR A 216 19.60 -2.11 7.80
N GLN A 217 18.43 -2.57 7.33
CA GLN A 217 18.04 -3.98 7.40
C GLN A 217 18.97 -4.87 6.55
N LEU A 218 19.38 -4.43 5.35
CA LEU A 218 20.38 -5.10 4.52
C LEU A 218 21.71 -5.27 5.27
N ARG A 219 22.22 -4.22 5.90
CA ARG A 219 23.44 -4.30 6.72
C ARG A 219 23.31 -5.24 7.92
N ALA A 220 22.11 -5.31 8.52
CA ALA A 220 21.85 -6.28 9.59
C ALA A 220 21.82 -7.72 9.03
N LEU A 221 21.25 -7.91 7.85
CA LEU A 221 21.23 -9.19 7.13
C LEU A 221 22.65 -9.67 6.80
N GLU A 222 23.52 -8.80 6.27
CA GLU A 222 24.93 -9.09 6.00
C GLU A 222 25.71 -9.55 7.24
N ARG A 223 25.30 -9.10 8.42
CA ARG A 223 25.84 -9.50 9.73
C ARG A 223 25.24 -10.80 10.27
N GLY A 224 24.37 -11.46 9.52
CA GLY A 224 23.71 -12.70 9.92
C GLY A 224 22.59 -12.47 10.93
N ALA A 225 21.92 -11.32 10.92
CA ALA A 225 20.68 -11.12 11.69
C ALA A 225 19.55 -12.02 11.12
N PRO A 226 18.64 -12.52 11.98
CA PRO A 226 17.56 -13.39 11.54
C PRO A 226 16.41 -12.58 10.89
N VAL A 227 16.65 -12.00 9.71
CA VAL A 227 15.62 -11.27 8.97
C VAL A 227 14.61 -12.27 8.38
N ASP A 228 13.33 -12.11 8.72
CA ASP A 228 12.23 -12.84 8.06
C ASP A 228 11.58 -11.96 6.98
N LEU A 229 11.13 -10.75 7.35
CA LEU A 229 10.60 -9.76 6.41
C LEU A 229 11.49 -8.53 6.33
N VAL A 230 11.70 -8.04 5.11
CA VAL A 230 12.33 -6.74 4.85
C VAL A 230 11.23 -5.68 4.69
N PHE A 231 11.24 -4.69 5.58
CA PHE A 231 10.30 -3.58 5.56
C PHE A 231 10.79 -2.42 4.71
N GLN A 232 9.88 -1.66 4.08
CA GLN A 232 10.17 -0.31 3.60
C GLN A 232 8.89 0.52 3.42
N SER A 233 8.92 1.80 3.77
CA SER A 233 7.89 2.76 3.33
C SER A 233 8.12 3.12 1.86
N VAL A 234 7.07 3.06 1.04
CA VAL A 234 7.12 3.37 -0.40
C VAL A 234 6.02 4.35 -0.80
N ALA A 235 6.27 5.11 -1.86
CA ALA A 235 5.39 6.11 -2.43
C ALA A 235 5.19 5.91 -3.94
N GLY A 236 4.19 6.60 -4.50
CA GLY A 236 3.77 6.44 -5.90
C GLY A 236 4.52 7.28 -6.93
N THR A 237 5.64 7.90 -6.56
CA THR A 237 6.45 8.75 -7.45
C THR A 237 7.93 8.55 -7.14
N GLU A 238 8.79 8.63 -8.15
CA GLU A 238 10.25 8.54 -8.02
C GLU A 238 10.78 9.56 -7.02
N ALA A 239 10.35 10.82 -7.14
CA ALA A 239 10.79 11.90 -6.25
C ALA A 239 10.41 11.67 -4.77
N ALA A 240 9.20 11.15 -4.48
CA ALA A 240 8.81 10.82 -3.12
C ALA A 240 9.59 9.61 -2.56
N ASN A 241 9.85 8.58 -3.37
CA ASN A 241 10.71 7.47 -2.96
C ASN A 241 12.15 7.94 -2.70
N ALA A 242 12.68 8.83 -3.55
CA ALA A 242 13.99 9.43 -3.35
C ALA A 242 14.05 10.25 -2.05
N ALA A 243 12.98 10.96 -1.67
CA ALA A 243 12.88 11.65 -0.39
C ALA A 243 12.91 10.70 0.82
N PHE A 244 12.46 9.45 0.64
CA PHE A 244 12.60 8.38 1.62
C PHE A 244 13.97 7.69 1.57
N GLY A 245 14.84 8.05 0.63
CA GLY A 245 16.15 7.42 0.45
C GLY A 245 16.12 6.08 -0.30
N VAL A 246 15.06 5.81 -1.08
CA VAL A 246 14.87 4.54 -1.79
C VAL A 246 14.59 4.71 -3.28
N ASN A 247 14.93 3.68 -4.05
CA ASN A 247 14.60 3.52 -5.47
C ASN A 247 14.33 2.04 -5.76
N LEU A 248 13.85 1.69 -6.97
CA LEU A 248 13.55 0.29 -7.29
C LEU A 248 14.78 -0.61 -7.25
N ALA A 249 15.96 -0.11 -7.62
CA ALA A 249 17.20 -0.88 -7.59
C ALA A 249 17.56 -1.35 -6.17
N LEU A 250 17.46 -0.48 -5.17
CA LEU A 250 17.70 -0.83 -3.77
C LEU A 250 16.66 -1.84 -3.25
N LEU A 251 15.39 -1.71 -3.67
CA LEU A 251 14.34 -2.65 -3.29
C LEU A 251 14.53 -4.02 -3.98
N ASP A 252 15.02 -4.04 -5.22
CA ASP A 252 15.41 -5.25 -5.95
C ASP A 252 16.55 -5.98 -5.21
N GLU A 253 17.59 -5.25 -4.78
CA GLU A 253 18.69 -5.77 -3.96
C GLU A 253 18.19 -6.38 -2.64
N ALA A 254 17.37 -5.63 -1.89
CA ALA A 254 16.81 -6.10 -0.61
C ALA A 254 15.94 -7.34 -0.76
N CYS A 255 15.08 -7.37 -1.78
CA CYS A 255 14.23 -8.52 -2.06
C CYS A 255 15.05 -9.74 -2.46
N HIS A 256 16.11 -9.56 -3.24
CA HIS A 256 17.02 -10.63 -3.62
C HIS A 256 17.75 -11.19 -2.39
N ALA A 257 18.41 -10.34 -1.61
CA ALA A 257 19.15 -10.74 -0.41
C ALA A 257 18.26 -11.48 0.61
N ALA A 258 17.01 -11.03 0.80
CA ALA A 258 16.07 -11.71 1.68
C ALA A 258 15.65 -13.09 1.17
N ARG A 259 15.49 -13.26 -0.16
CA ARG A 259 15.18 -14.56 -0.77
C ARG A 259 16.35 -15.54 -0.69
N GLU A 260 17.59 -15.07 -0.78
CA GLU A 260 18.78 -15.91 -0.64
C GLU A 260 18.90 -16.57 0.74
N LEU A 261 18.24 -16.03 1.77
CA LEU A 261 18.13 -16.68 3.07
C LEU A 261 17.30 -17.97 3.04
N ASN A 262 16.52 -18.21 1.98
CA ASN A 262 15.67 -19.39 1.79
C ASN A 262 14.72 -19.68 2.97
N ARG A 263 14.17 -18.61 3.59
CA ARG A 263 13.26 -18.70 4.75
C ARG A 263 11.78 -18.66 4.39
N GLY A 264 11.44 -18.17 3.20
CA GLY A 264 10.06 -18.05 2.69
C GLY A 264 10.01 -17.37 1.33
N GLU A 265 8.82 -17.34 0.71
CA GLU A 265 8.63 -16.81 -0.66
C GLU A 265 8.27 -15.32 -0.66
N ASN A 266 7.28 -14.94 0.16
CA ASN A 266 6.82 -13.56 0.31
C ASN A 266 7.63 -12.87 1.42
N VAL A 267 8.72 -12.21 1.04
CA VAL A 267 9.73 -11.71 2.01
C VAL A 267 9.66 -10.20 2.28
N MET A 268 8.82 -9.47 1.54
CA MET A 268 8.73 -8.01 1.67
C MET A 268 7.53 -7.59 2.49
N TYR A 269 7.66 -6.47 3.21
CA TYR A 269 6.59 -5.75 3.87
C TYR A 269 6.66 -4.27 3.49
N PHE A 270 5.61 -3.73 2.88
CA PHE A 270 5.55 -2.31 2.55
C PHE A 270 4.51 -1.55 3.36
N GLU A 271 4.83 -0.30 3.68
CA GLU A 271 3.86 0.69 4.13
C GLU A 271 3.70 1.81 3.10
N THR A 272 2.46 2.23 2.91
CA THR A 272 2.06 3.34 2.05
C THR A 272 1.19 4.31 2.87
N GLY A 273 0.71 5.39 2.25
CA GLY A 273 -0.14 6.33 2.95
C GLY A 273 -0.42 7.56 2.10
N GLN A 274 -1.71 7.94 2.08
CA GLN A 274 -2.13 9.18 1.45
C GLN A 274 -1.47 10.39 2.11
N GLY A 275 -0.98 11.31 1.28
CA GLY A 275 -0.29 12.52 1.73
C GLY A 275 1.23 12.44 1.66
N SER A 276 1.81 11.23 1.59
CA SER A 276 3.28 11.03 1.47
C SER A 276 3.91 11.83 0.33
N ALA A 277 3.39 11.70 -0.89
CA ALA A 277 3.90 12.43 -2.06
C ALA A 277 3.70 13.95 -1.96
N LEU A 278 2.61 14.41 -1.32
CA LEU A 278 2.36 15.83 -1.10
C LEU A 278 3.34 16.40 -0.07
N SER A 279 3.54 15.68 1.04
CA SER A 279 4.49 16.03 2.10
C SER A 279 5.93 16.15 1.57
N ALA A 280 6.31 15.27 0.65
CA ALA A 280 7.61 15.31 -0.02
C ALA A 280 7.69 16.36 -1.16
N ASN A 281 6.64 17.16 -1.39
CA ASN A 281 6.51 18.07 -2.53
C ASN A 281 6.81 17.39 -3.89
N ALA A 282 6.38 16.14 -4.01
CA ALA A 282 6.71 15.22 -5.08
C ALA A 282 5.45 14.63 -5.74
N HIS A 283 4.31 15.31 -5.61
CA HIS A 283 3.02 14.79 -6.10
C HIS A 283 2.72 15.14 -7.57
N HIS A 284 3.52 15.98 -8.24
CA HIS A 284 3.36 16.34 -9.67
C HIS A 284 1.95 16.81 -10.06
N SER A 285 1.26 17.53 -9.17
CA SER A 285 -0.15 17.94 -9.33
C SER A 285 -1.12 16.77 -9.53
N VAL A 286 -0.76 15.59 -9.05
CA VAL A 286 -1.61 14.40 -8.95
C VAL A 286 -2.21 14.35 -7.55
N ASP A 287 -3.49 13.96 -7.45
CA ASP A 287 -4.20 13.89 -6.19
C ASP A 287 -3.75 12.71 -5.30
N GLN A 288 -4.01 12.81 -4.00
CA GLN A 288 -3.53 11.83 -3.02
C GLN A 288 -3.97 10.39 -3.33
N GLN A 289 -5.20 10.16 -3.82
CA GLN A 289 -5.65 8.79 -4.11
C GLN A 289 -4.88 8.17 -5.25
N THR A 290 -4.58 8.96 -6.27
CA THR A 290 -3.90 8.47 -7.48
C THR A 290 -2.43 8.20 -7.16
N CYS A 291 -1.76 9.09 -6.41
CA CYS A 291 -0.41 8.82 -5.90
C CYS A 291 -0.36 7.58 -5.01
N GLU A 292 -1.33 7.40 -4.11
CA GLU A 292 -1.39 6.23 -3.24
C GLU A 292 -1.59 4.93 -4.04
N ALA A 293 -2.48 4.95 -5.04
CA ALA A 293 -2.65 3.80 -5.92
C ALA A 293 -1.34 3.45 -6.65
N ARG A 294 -0.56 4.45 -7.08
CA ARG A 294 0.73 4.23 -7.75
C ARG A 294 1.77 3.58 -6.84
N ALA A 295 1.74 3.85 -5.53
CA ALA A 295 2.61 3.16 -4.56
C ALA A 295 2.35 1.64 -4.56
N TYR A 296 1.12 1.22 -4.87
CA TYR A 296 0.77 -0.20 -4.99
C TYR A 296 1.44 -0.88 -6.19
N ALA A 297 1.79 -0.15 -7.26
CA ALA A 297 2.59 -0.73 -8.36
C ALA A 297 4.00 -1.09 -7.91
N VAL A 298 4.61 -0.25 -7.07
CA VAL A 298 5.91 -0.53 -6.43
C VAL A 298 5.81 -1.82 -5.63
N ALA A 299 4.84 -1.90 -4.71
CA ALA A 299 4.65 -3.09 -3.90
C ALA A 299 4.37 -4.34 -4.74
N ARG A 300 3.53 -4.24 -5.79
CA ARG A 300 3.13 -5.38 -6.64
C ARG A 300 4.31 -6.07 -7.29
N ARG A 301 5.34 -5.33 -7.70
CA ARG A 301 6.59 -5.86 -8.31
C ARG A 301 7.23 -6.94 -7.45
N TYR A 302 7.17 -6.81 -6.12
CA TYR A 302 7.94 -7.65 -5.20
C TYR A 302 7.17 -8.84 -4.62
N ARG A 303 5.86 -8.96 -4.89
CA ARG A 303 4.99 -9.99 -4.30
C ARG A 303 5.16 -10.06 -2.77
N PRO A 304 4.91 -8.97 -2.03
CA PRO A 304 5.15 -8.87 -0.60
C PRO A 304 4.26 -9.85 0.18
N LEU A 305 4.61 -10.08 1.45
CA LEU A 305 3.70 -10.73 2.39
C LEU A 305 2.58 -9.77 2.80
N LEU A 306 2.96 -8.51 3.06
CA LEU A 306 2.11 -7.47 3.63
C LEU A 306 2.27 -6.16 2.87
N VAL A 307 1.16 -5.47 2.66
CA VAL A 307 1.13 -4.04 2.30
C VAL A 307 0.08 -3.38 3.17
N ASN A 308 0.48 -2.39 3.97
CA ASN A 308 -0.46 -1.61 4.76
C ASN A 308 -0.46 -0.17 4.29
N THR A 309 -1.64 0.37 4.02
CA THR A 309 -1.79 1.83 4.06
C THR A 309 -1.82 2.26 5.52
N VAL A 310 -1.17 3.39 5.84
CA VAL A 310 -1.25 4.00 7.17
C VAL A 310 -2.11 5.24 7.08
N VAL A 311 -3.38 5.11 7.48
CA VAL A 311 -4.38 6.17 7.30
C VAL A 311 -4.48 6.99 8.57
N GLY A 312 -4.49 8.33 8.43
CA GLY A 312 -4.62 9.26 9.56
C GLY A 312 -3.35 9.44 10.40
N PHE A 313 -2.21 8.90 9.94
CA PHE A 313 -0.93 9.00 10.66
C PHE A 313 -0.22 10.34 10.49
N ILE A 314 -0.26 10.93 9.29
CA ILE A 314 0.53 12.13 9.01
C ILE A 314 -0.06 13.36 9.72
N GLY A 315 -1.36 13.64 9.50
CA GLY A 315 -2.03 14.74 10.17
C GLY A 315 -3.32 15.23 9.49
N PRO A 316 -4.07 16.13 10.16
CA PRO A 316 -5.33 16.67 9.68
C PRO A 316 -5.20 17.48 8.38
N GLU A 317 -4.01 17.99 8.07
CA GLU A 317 -3.69 18.69 6.83
C GLU A 317 -3.80 17.79 5.58
N TYR A 318 -3.73 16.46 5.74
CA TYR A 318 -3.89 15.49 4.66
C TYR A 318 -5.26 14.81 4.70
N LEU A 319 -5.72 14.44 5.90
CA LEU A 319 -7.04 13.85 6.18
C LEU A 319 -7.61 14.44 7.48
N PHE A 320 -8.54 15.38 7.35
CA PHE A 320 -8.98 16.27 8.45
C PHE A 320 -9.86 15.62 9.50
N ASP A 321 -10.74 14.70 9.13
CA ASP A 321 -11.73 14.11 10.04
C ASP A 321 -11.90 12.60 9.83
N GLY A 322 -12.63 11.96 10.75
CA GLY A 322 -12.95 10.54 10.66
C GLY A 322 -13.67 10.12 9.38
N LYS A 323 -14.39 11.02 8.69
CA LYS A 323 -15.05 10.70 7.41
C LYS A 323 -14.03 10.62 6.28
N GLN A 324 -13.07 11.54 6.24
CA GLN A 324 -11.97 11.52 5.29
C GLN A 324 -11.07 10.30 5.51
N ILE A 325 -10.72 10.01 6.77
CA ILE A 325 -9.93 8.83 7.17
C ILE A 325 -10.64 7.54 6.74
N LEU A 326 -11.93 7.36 7.11
CA LEU A 326 -12.71 6.17 6.73
C LEU A 326 -12.77 5.99 5.21
N ARG A 327 -13.02 7.09 4.47
CA ARG A 327 -13.11 7.06 3.01
C ARG A 327 -11.77 6.74 2.36
N ALA A 328 -10.66 7.26 2.89
CA ALA A 328 -9.31 6.95 2.42
C ALA A 328 -8.99 5.46 2.61
N GLY A 329 -9.12 4.94 3.83
CA GLY A 329 -8.81 3.53 4.11
C GLY A 329 -9.63 2.55 3.28
N LEU A 330 -10.92 2.83 3.02
CA LEU A 330 -11.73 1.98 2.15
C LEU A 330 -11.30 2.02 0.69
N LYS A 331 -10.87 3.19 0.18
CA LYS A 331 -10.35 3.29 -1.20
C LYS A 331 -8.99 2.62 -1.34
N ASP A 332 -8.14 2.76 -0.33
CA ASP A 332 -6.80 2.19 -0.32
C ASP A 332 -6.84 0.67 -0.26
N HIS A 333 -7.67 0.12 0.64
CA HIS A 333 -7.94 -1.30 0.69
C HIS A 333 -8.52 -1.82 -0.64
N PHE A 334 -9.50 -1.11 -1.23
CA PHE A 334 -10.07 -1.45 -2.53
C PHE A 334 -9.03 -1.46 -3.66
N CYS A 335 -8.26 -0.38 -3.80
CA CYS A 335 -7.26 -0.24 -4.86
C CYS A 335 -6.15 -1.29 -4.71
N GLY A 336 -5.62 -1.49 -3.50
CA GLY A 336 -4.62 -2.51 -3.24
C GLY A 336 -5.12 -3.92 -3.57
N LYS A 337 -6.34 -4.28 -3.14
CA LYS A 337 -6.95 -5.58 -3.45
C LYS A 337 -7.21 -5.78 -4.95
N LEU A 338 -7.72 -4.75 -5.63
CA LEU A 338 -7.98 -4.79 -7.08
C LEU A 338 -6.68 -4.96 -7.88
N LEU A 339 -5.57 -4.39 -7.41
CA LEU A 339 -4.24 -4.55 -7.99
C LEU A 339 -3.52 -5.84 -7.54
N GLY A 340 -4.19 -6.72 -6.79
CA GLY A 340 -3.67 -8.03 -6.43
C GLY A 340 -2.71 -8.05 -5.24
N LEU A 341 -2.78 -7.05 -4.33
CA LEU A 341 -1.93 -6.99 -3.14
C LEU A 341 -2.58 -7.62 -1.89
N PRO A 342 -1.76 -8.17 -0.95
CA PRO A 342 -2.20 -8.59 0.37
C PRO A 342 -2.45 -7.35 1.27
N MET A 343 -3.43 -6.55 0.87
CA MET A 343 -3.66 -5.24 1.44
C MET A 343 -4.29 -5.33 2.84
N GLY A 344 -3.63 -4.70 3.81
CA GLY A 344 -4.14 -4.36 5.14
C GLY A 344 -4.24 -2.84 5.32
N CYS A 345 -4.55 -2.42 6.55
CA CYS A 345 -4.75 -1.02 6.88
C CYS A 345 -4.40 -0.77 8.34
N ASP A 346 -3.46 0.14 8.57
CA ASP A 346 -3.22 0.71 9.89
C ASP A 346 -4.13 1.92 10.07
N ILE A 347 -5.10 1.77 10.96
CA ILE A 347 -6.05 2.84 11.28
C ILE A 347 -5.45 3.64 12.43
N CYS A 348 -4.87 4.78 12.10
CA CYS A 348 -4.28 5.70 13.06
C CYS A 348 -5.07 7.00 13.10
N TYR A 349 -4.92 7.72 14.21
CA TYR A 349 -5.31 9.13 14.30
C TYR A 349 -4.25 9.84 15.11
N THR A 350 -3.95 11.08 14.74
CA THR A 350 -3.21 11.99 15.63
C THR A 350 -4.22 12.66 16.55
N THR A 351 -3.82 13.06 17.76
CA THR A 351 -4.74 13.71 18.72
C THR A 351 -5.34 15.02 18.21
N ASN A 352 -4.82 15.53 17.09
CA ASN A 352 -5.23 16.79 16.47
C ASN A 352 -6.12 16.58 15.23
N ALA A 353 -6.44 15.32 14.89
CA ALA A 353 -7.27 14.92 13.74
C ALA A 353 -8.63 14.34 14.16
#